data_AF-A0A519EW25-F1
#
_entry.id   AF-A0A519EW25-F1
#
_cell.length_a   1.000
_cell.length_b   1.000
_cell.length_c   1.000
_cell.angle_alpha   90.00
_cell.angle_beta   90.00
_cell.angle_gamma   90.00
#
_symmetry.space_group_name_H-M   'P 1'
#
loop_
_entity.id
_entity.type
_entity.pdbx_description
1 polymer ?
#
loop_
_entity_poly.entity_id
_entity_poly.type
_entity_poly.pdbx_seq_one_letter_code
_entity_poly.pdbx_strand_id
1 'polypeptide(L)'
;FCNLAYTASVCMCGSDGTFDSMGEGMFCSFDGTVMVEGGGRVDEIITCELRPDLVREARTGWGVENNIYQLYHRGYVAVKGGAQDFPYTYMQDMASGNYKLPWSDKVQVTDGTSCGFGAPVRAYKGPESHPLVPKIPAMAPPEPDEL
;
A
#
# COMPACT_ATOMS: atom_id res chain seq x y z
N PHE A 1 -0.92 -5.29 -10.14
CA PHE A 1 -0.43 -4.42 -11.24
C PHE A 1 0.63 -3.42 -10.78
N CYS A 2 0.29 -2.26 -10.21
CA CYS A 2 1.22 -1.11 -10.04
C CYS A 2 2.56 -1.42 -9.34
N ASN A 3 2.59 -2.44 -8.48
CA ASN A 3 3.75 -2.77 -7.64
C ASN A 3 4.45 -4.08 -8.04
N LEU A 4 4.05 -4.73 -9.15
CA LEU A 4 4.44 -6.10 -9.48
C LEU A 4 4.40 -6.99 -8.23
N ALA A 5 3.22 -7.12 -7.63
CA ALA A 5 3.01 -7.84 -6.39
C ALA A 5 1.69 -8.61 -6.46
N TYR A 6 1.73 -9.85 -5.98
CA TYR A 6 0.51 -10.61 -5.69
C TYR A 6 -0.27 -9.90 -4.58
N THR A 7 -1.60 -9.97 -4.65
CA THR A 7 -2.48 -9.54 -3.56
C THR A 7 -3.40 -10.67 -3.17
N ALA A 8 -3.53 -10.91 -1.87
CA ALA A 8 -4.55 -11.76 -1.28
C ALA A 8 -5.38 -10.88 -0.36
N SER A 9 -6.67 -10.74 -0.67
CA SER A 9 -7.60 -9.87 0.04
C SER A 9 -8.75 -10.70 0.58
N VAL A 10 -9.22 -10.38 1.78
CA VAL A 10 -10.39 -11.02 2.40
C VAL A 10 -11.32 -9.96 2.98
N CYS A 11 -12.62 -10.18 2.82
CA CYS A 11 -13.70 -9.40 3.41
C CYS A 11 -14.58 -10.35 4.21
N MET A 12 -14.95 -9.96 5.44
CA MET A 12 -15.82 -10.76 6.31
C MET A 12 -17.16 -11.05 5.61
N CYS A 13 -17.71 -12.25 5.80
CA CYS A 13 -19.08 -12.59 5.42
C CYS A 13 -19.94 -12.69 6.68
N GLY A 14 -21.18 -12.18 6.62
CA GLY A 14 -22.15 -12.27 7.70
C GLY A 14 -22.62 -10.92 8.23
N SER A 15 -23.50 -10.97 9.23
CA SER A 15 -24.14 -9.80 9.82
C SER A 15 -23.69 -9.59 11.26
N ASP A 16 -23.46 -8.34 11.65
CA ASP A 16 -23.34 -7.96 13.07
C ASP A 16 -24.68 -7.53 13.69
N GLY A 17 -25.78 -7.66 12.93
CA GLY A 17 -27.12 -7.22 13.30
C GLY A 17 -27.45 -5.78 12.90
N THR A 18 -26.48 -5.01 12.39
CA THR A 18 -26.66 -3.65 11.86
C THR A 18 -26.36 -3.58 10.37
N PHE A 19 -25.30 -4.27 9.92
CA PHE A 19 -24.93 -4.36 8.51
C PHE A 19 -24.50 -5.78 8.14
N ASP A 20 -24.78 -6.14 6.89
CA ASP A 20 -24.28 -7.36 6.28
C ASP A 20 -22.96 -7.05 5.56
N SER A 21 -21.91 -7.78 5.90
CA SER A 21 -20.66 -7.76 5.16
C SER A 21 -20.75 -8.68 3.96
N MET A 22 -20.23 -8.23 2.81
CA MET A 22 -20.41 -8.89 1.52
C MET A 22 -19.87 -10.33 1.49
N GLY A 23 -18.84 -10.62 2.27
CA GLY A 23 -18.08 -11.86 2.17
C GLY A 23 -17.31 -11.88 0.86
N GLU A 24 -16.01 -11.72 0.89
CA GLU A 24 -15.23 -11.89 -0.34
C GLU A 24 -13.83 -12.39 -0.05
N GLY A 25 -13.24 -13.02 -1.05
CA GLY A 25 -11.81 -13.26 -1.07
C GLY A 25 -11.30 -13.24 -2.48
N MET A 26 -10.15 -12.61 -2.69
CA MET A 26 -9.61 -12.42 -4.03
C MET A 26 -8.10 -12.59 -4.01
N PHE A 27 -7.62 -13.42 -4.93
CA PHE A 27 -6.21 -13.50 -5.28
C PHE A 27 -5.99 -12.84 -6.63
N CYS A 28 -5.11 -11.83 -6.68
CA CYS A 28 -4.66 -11.25 -7.94
C CYS A 28 -3.19 -11.55 -8.18
N SER A 29 -2.89 -11.88 -9.44
CA SER A 29 -1.54 -11.98 -9.97
C SER A 29 -0.84 -10.61 -9.96
N PHE A 30 0.49 -10.62 -10.06
CA PHE A 30 1.30 -9.40 -10.01
C PHE A 30 1.05 -8.44 -11.19
N ASP A 31 0.63 -8.99 -12.33
CA ASP A 31 0.15 -8.25 -13.51
C ASP A 31 -1.27 -7.67 -13.34
N GLY A 32 -1.96 -7.97 -12.24
CA GLY A 32 -3.30 -7.48 -11.95
C GLY A 32 -4.45 -8.39 -12.41
N THR A 33 -4.15 -9.52 -13.05
CA THR A 33 -5.18 -10.53 -13.38
C THR A 33 -5.75 -11.14 -12.09
N VAL A 34 -7.08 -11.18 -11.97
CA VAL A 34 -7.76 -11.94 -10.90
C VAL A 34 -7.58 -13.44 -11.19
N MET A 35 -6.96 -14.15 -10.25
CA MET A 35 -6.69 -15.59 -10.36
C MET A 35 -7.84 -16.41 -9.78
N VAL A 36 -8.35 -15.97 -8.63
CA VAL A 36 -9.46 -16.60 -7.91
C VAL A 36 -10.26 -15.49 -7.25
N GLU A 37 -11.58 -15.60 -7.34
CA GLU A 37 -12.56 -14.72 -6.71
C GLU A 37 -13.55 -15.58 -5.92
N GLY A 38 -13.93 -15.12 -4.73
CA GLY A 38 -14.90 -15.76 -3.85
C GLY A 38 -16.32 -15.65 -4.39
N GLY A 39 -17.25 -16.29 -3.68
CA GLY A 39 -18.68 -16.23 -4.00
C GLY A 39 -19.53 -15.63 -2.89
N GLY A 40 -18.91 -14.96 -1.92
CA GLY A 40 -19.56 -14.34 -0.76
C GLY A 40 -20.39 -15.27 0.11
N ARG A 41 -19.92 -16.50 0.30
CA ARG A 41 -20.58 -17.46 1.19
C ARG A 41 -19.94 -17.43 2.58
N VAL A 42 -20.78 -17.58 3.60
CA VAL A 42 -20.32 -17.80 4.98
C VAL A 42 -19.47 -19.05 5.03
N ASP A 43 -18.37 -18.99 5.77
CA ASP A 43 -17.38 -20.06 5.93
C ASP A 43 -16.72 -20.55 4.61
N GLU A 44 -16.77 -19.74 3.54
CA GLU A 44 -16.09 -20.08 2.29
C GLU A 44 -14.57 -20.08 2.45
N ILE A 45 -13.94 -21.18 2.04
CA ILE A 45 -12.48 -21.30 1.98
C ILE A 45 -12.04 -21.09 0.54
N ILE A 46 -11.39 -19.96 0.29
CA ILE A 46 -10.88 -19.56 -1.02
C ILE A 46 -9.40 -19.88 -1.07
N THR A 47 -8.98 -20.66 -2.06
CA THR A 47 -7.59 -21.14 -2.18
C THR A 47 -7.01 -20.81 -3.54
N CYS A 48 -5.71 -20.53 -3.58
CA CYS A 48 -4.98 -20.20 -4.79
C CYS A 48 -3.49 -20.55 -4.61
N GLU A 49 -2.87 -21.13 -5.63
CA GLU A 49 -1.42 -21.30 -5.67
C GLU A 49 -0.77 -20.01 -6.17
N LEU A 50 0.17 -19.46 -5.40
CA LEU A 50 0.98 -18.32 -5.81
C LEU A 50 2.40 -18.78 -6.15
N ARG A 51 3.02 -18.13 -7.15
CA ARG A 51 4.37 -18.44 -7.63
C ARG A 51 5.32 -17.25 -7.43
N PRO A 52 5.91 -17.08 -6.23
CA PRO A 52 6.80 -15.95 -5.92
C PRO A 52 8.06 -15.89 -6.78
N ASP A 53 8.45 -16.98 -7.44
CA ASP A 53 9.52 -17.00 -8.44
C ASP A 53 9.16 -16.20 -9.70
N LEU A 54 7.93 -16.31 -10.20
CA LEU A 54 7.50 -15.59 -11.41
C LEU A 54 7.51 -14.07 -11.21
N VAL A 55 7.08 -13.58 -10.05
CA VAL A 55 7.14 -12.15 -9.75
C VAL A 55 8.58 -11.65 -9.56
N ARG A 56 9.48 -12.49 -9.03
CA ARG A 56 10.92 -12.16 -8.95
C ARG A 56 11.52 -12.06 -10.35
N GLU A 57 11.21 -13.02 -11.23
CA GLU A 57 11.61 -12.98 -12.62
C GLU A 57 11.09 -11.71 -13.31
N ALA A 58 9.79 -11.41 -13.19
CA ALA A 58 9.18 -10.22 -13.77
C ALA A 58 9.87 -8.92 -13.30
N ARG A 59 10.17 -8.79 -12.00
CA ARG A 59 10.86 -7.60 -11.46
C ARG A 59 12.28 -7.41 -11.99
N THR A 60 12.93 -8.48 -12.44
CA THR A 60 14.30 -8.43 -13.00
C THR A 60 14.33 -8.40 -14.53
N GLY A 61 13.33 -9.00 -15.19
CA GLY A 61 13.30 -9.19 -16.64
C GLY A 61 12.38 -8.23 -17.38
N TRP A 62 11.35 -7.68 -16.74
CA TRP A 62 10.39 -6.79 -17.41
C TRP A 62 10.94 -5.36 -17.49
N GLY A 63 10.66 -4.71 -18.63
CA GLY A 63 11.06 -3.32 -18.90
C GLY A 63 9.89 -2.36 -18.78
N VAL A 64 8.98 -2.37 -19.76
CA VAL A 64 7.86 -1.42 -19.90
C VAL A 64 6.90 -1.48 -18.70
N GLU A 65 6.67 -2.68 -18.17
CA GLU A 65 5.74 -2.96 -17.07
C GLU A 65 6.41 -2.90 -15.69
N ASN A 66 7.71 -2.55 -15.62
CA ASN A 66 8.43 -2.48 -14.36
C ASN A 66 8.29 -1.10 -13.69
N ASN A 67 7.05 -0.80 -13.29
CA ASN A 67 6.68 0.50 -12.72
C ASN A 67 7.51 0.85 -11.47
N ILE A 68 7.81 -0.14 -10.63
CA ILE A 68 8.57 0.06 -9.39
C ILE A 68 10.01 0.52 -9.66
N TYR A 69 10.66 0.03 -10.71
CA TYR A 69 11.98 0.48 -11.11
C TYR A 69 11.91 1.86 -11.79
N GLN A 70 10.93 2.04 -12.68
CA GLN A 70 10.73 3.28 -13.43
C GLN A 70 10.38 4.49 -12.56
N LEU A 71 9.78 4.27 -11.38
CA LEU A 71 9.42 5.34 -10.44
C LEU A 71 10.61 6.26 -10.11
N TYR A 72 11.81 5.68 -9.97
CA TYR A 72 13.03 6.44 -9.64
C TYR A 72 14.02 6.58 -10.79
N HIS A 73 13.90 5.78 -11.86
CA HIS A 73 14.81 5.84 -13.03
C HIS A 73 14.08 6.42 -14.25
N ARG A 74 13.52 7.62 -14.12
CA ARG A 74 12.58 8.16 -15.10
C ARG A 74 13.28 8.51 -16.41
N GLY A 75 12.74 8.04 -17.54
CA GLY A 75 13.30 8.36 -18.86
C GLY A 75 14.72 7.82 -19.08
N TYR A 76 15.05 6.64 -18.53
CA TYR A 76 16.39 6.04 -18.61
C TYR A 76 16.90 5.76 -20.05
N VAL A 77 16.02 5.80 -21.05
CA VAL A 77 16.39 5.71 -22.47
C VAL A 77 17.04 7.02 -22.96
N ALA A 78 16.61 8.17 -22.43
CA ALA A 78 17.10 9.49 -22.82
C ALA A 78 18.18 10.01 -21.87
N VAL A 79 18.13 9.63 -20.59
CA VAL A 79 19.07 10.07 -19.55
C VAL A 79 19.79 8.83 -19.00
N LYS A 80 21.14 8.81 -19.03
CA LYS A 80 21.92 7.69 -18.48
C LYS A 80 21.59 7.49 -17.00
N GLY A 81 21.01 6.34 -16.66
CA GLY A 81 20.54 6.04 -15.30
C GLY A 81 19.15 6.59 -14.96
N GLY A 82 18.53 7.39 -15.83
CA GLY A 82 17.25 8.04 -15.58
C GLY A 82 17.33 9.25 -14.65
N ALA A 83 16.29 10.08 -14.69
CA ALA A 83 16.14 11.21 -13.78
C ALA A 83 15.67 10.71 -12.40
N GLN A 84 16.45 11.05 -11.38
CA GLN A 84 16.34 10.59 -9.98
C GLN A 84 15.95 11.72 -9.01
N ASP A 85 15.54 12.87 -9.53
CA ASP A 85 14.88 13.92 -8.75
C ASP A 85 13.45 13.50 -8.34
N PHE A 86 12.89 14.23 -7.37
CA PHE A 86 11.61 13.91 -6.75
C PHE A 86 10.53 14.93 -7.13
N PRO A 87 9.87 14.82 -8.29
CA PRO A 87 9.01 15.88 -8.86
C PRO A 87 7.61 15.94 -8.24
N TYR A 88 7.27 15.01 -7.35
CA TYR A 88 5.90 14.84 -6.85
C TYR A 88 5.66 15.74 -5.64
N THR A 89 5.16 16.95 -5.86
CA THR A 89 4.91 17.95 -4.81
C THR A 89 4.08 17.39 -3.66
N TYR A 90 3.04 16.61 -3.97
CA TYR A 90 2.20 16.00 -2.95
C TYR A 90 2.99 15.07 -2.00
N MET A 91 4.00 14.36 -2.50
CA MET A 91 4.84 13.52 -1.67
C MET A 91 5.85 14.35 -0.85
N GLN A 92 6.37 15.45 -1.40
CA GLN A 92 7.18 16.42 -0.65
C GLN A 92 6.36 17.06 0.49
N ASP A 93 5.12 17.42 0.21
CA ASP A 93 4.20 17.99 1.19
C ASP A 93 3.86 16.96 2.28
N MET A 94 3.59 15.70 1.91
CA MET A 94 3.38 14.62 2.91
C MET A 94 4.63 14.40 3.77
N ALA A 95 5.82 14.35 3.18
CA ALA A 95 7.08 14.16 3.90
C ALA A 95 7.40 15.32 4.86
N SER A 96 7.02 16.54 4.49
CA SER A 96 7.21 17.75 5.33
C SER A 96 6.04 18.03 6.28
N GLY A 97 4.97 17.23 6.25
CA GLY A 97 3.78 17.43 7.08
C GLY A 97 2.86 18.57 6.63
N ASN A 98 3.02 19.07 5.40
CA ASN A 98 2.29 20.22 4.84
C ASN A 98 1.27 19.82 3.77
N TYR A 99 0.98 18.53 3.59
CA TYR A 99 0.01 18.05 2.59
C TYR A 99 -1.37 18.68 2.78
N LYS A 100 -1.83 19.41 1.76
CA LYS A 100 -3.17 20.01 1.72
C LYS A 100 -3.76 19.91 0.31
N LEU A 101 -5.02 19.46 0.22
CA LEU A 101 -5.76 19.50 -1.03
C LEU A 101 -6.29 20.93 -1.28
N PRO A 102 -6.37 21.40 -2.53
CA PRO A 102 -6.87 22.74 -2.84
C PRO A 102 -8.31 23.00 -2.35
N TRP A 103 -9.10 21.95 -2.09
CA TRP A 103 -10.47 22.01 -1.60
C TRP A 103 -10.64 21.47 -0.18
N SER A 104 -9.57 21.29 0.60
CA SER A 104 -9.64 20.78 1.97
C SER A 104 -10.69 21.51 2.83
N ASP A 105 -10.81 22.84 2.65
CA ASP A 105 -11.75 23.67 3.42
C ASP A 105 -13.22 23.45 3.02
N LYS A 106 -13.49 22.69 1.95
CA LYS A 106 -14.84 22.32 1.47
C LYS A 106 -15.24 20.88 1.83
N VAL A 107 -14.34 20.09 2.43
CA VAL A 107 -14.63 18.71 2.84
C VAL A 107 -15.58 18.74 4.04
N GLN A 108 -16.72 18.06 3.90
CA GLN A 108 -17.80 18.10 4.91
C GLN A 108 -17.65 17.06 6.02
N VAL A 109 -17.03 15.92 5.71
CA VAL A 109 -16.80 14.83 6.67
C VAL A 109 -15.31 14.74 6.96
N THR A 110 -14.91 15.23 8.12
CA THR A 110 -13.51 15.27 8.57
C THR A 110 -13.29 14.58 9.92
N ASP A 111 -14.36 14.10 10.55
CA ASP A 111 -14.37 13.33 11.78
C ASP A 111 -15.59 12.39 11.86
N GLY A 112 -15.78 11.72 13.00
CA GLY A 112 -16.86 10.77 13.24
C GLY A 112 -18.19 11.37 13.72
N THR A 113 -18.37 12.70 13.71
CA THR A 113 -19.55 13.36 14.28
C THR A 113 -20.85 12.94 13.59
N SER A 114 -20.82 12.71 12.28
CA SER A 114 -21.97 12.20 11.52
C SER A 114 -22.43 10.80 11.95
N CYS A 115 -21.57 10.04 12.61
CA CYS A 115 -21.86 8.72 13.17
C CYS A 115 -22.17 8.77 14.68
N GLY A 116 -22.38 9.95 15.26
CA GLY A 116 -22.73 10.12 16.68
C GLY A 116 -21.54 10.14 17.66
N PHE A 117 -20.30 10.13 17.15
CA PHE A 117 -19.12 10.29 18.00
C PHE A 117 -18.89 11.77 18.37
N GLY A 118 -18.34 12.03 19.55
CA GLY A 118 -17.87 13.38 19.90
C GLY A 118 -16.64 13.78 19.08
N ALA A 119 -16.42 15.09 18.91
CA ALA A 119 -15.24 15.61 18.21
C ALA A 119 -13.94 15.09 18.86
N PRO A 120 -12.93 14.71 18.05
CA PRO A 120 -11.68 14.17 18.56
C PRO A 120 -10.89 15.24 19.33
N VAL A 121 -10.42 14.89 20.54
CA VAL A 121 -9.66 15.82 21.41
C VAL A 121 -8.15 15.53 21.46
N ARG A 122 -7.72 14.37 20.95
CA ARG A 122 -6.31 13.92 21.03
C ARG A 122 -5.54 14.35 19.79
N ALA A 123 -4.47 15.13 19.97
CA ALA A 123 -3.50 15.42 18.93
C ALA A 123 -2.59 14.20 18.64
N TYR A 124 -2.18 14.04 17.38
CA TYR A 124 -1.16 13.08 17.00
C TYR A 124 0.21 13.51 17.57
N LYS A 125 0.89 12.59 18.28
CA LYS A 125 2.19 12.86 18.93
C LYS A 125 3.39 12.30 18.15
N GLY A 126 3.16 11.77 16.95
CA GLY A 126 4.15 11.00 16.21
C GLY A 126 4.03 9.49 16.44
N PRO A 127 4.90 8.69 15.80
CA PRO A 127 4.89 7.24 15.94
C PRO A 127 5.25 6.84 17.38
N GLU A 128 4.36 6.08 18.02
CA GLU A 128 4.59 5.51 19.35
C GLU A 128 5.16 4.09 19.23
N SER A 129 5.91 3.65 20.23
CA SER A 129 6.42 2.28 20.27
C SER A 129 5.27 1.28 20.37
N HIS A 130 5.25 0.30 19.49
CA HIS A 130 4.25 -0.76 19.54
C HIS A 130 4.40 -1.56 20.85
N PRO A 131 3.33 -1.73 21.65
CA PRO A 131 3.43 -2.33 22.98
C PRO A 131 3.85 -3.79 22.97
N LEU A 132 3.65 -4.49 21.84
CA LEU A 132 3.94 -5.92 21.68
C LEU A 132 5.11 -6.23 20.74
N VAL A 133 5.76 -5.21 20.17
CA VAL A 133 6.90 -5.42 19.25
C VAL A 133 8.13 -4.76 19.87
N PRO A 134 9.15 -5.55 20.27
CA PRO A 134 10.40 -4.99 20.76
C PRO A 134 11.02 -4.04 19.73
N LYS A 135 11.60 -2.94 20.19
CA LYS A 135 12.39 -2.07 19.31
C LYS A 135 13.59 -2.87 18.81
N ILE A 136 13.57 -3.23 17.53
CA ILE A 136 14.77 -3.74 16.85
C ILE A 136 15.73 -2.55 16.76
N PRO A 137 16.98 -2.67 17.26
CA PRO A 137 17.99 -1.63 17.05
C PRO A 137 18.12 -1.37 15.55
N ALA A 138 18.27 -0.11 15.15
CA ALA A 138 18.64 0.19 13.76
C ALA A 138 19.90 -0.62 13.42
N MET A 139 19.88 -1.38 12.32
CA MET A 139 21.10 -1.97 11.78
C MET A 139 22.10 -0.84 11.60
N ALA A 140 23.31 -1.02 12.15
CA ALA A 140 24.41 -0.12 11.84
C ALA A 140 24.58 -0.08 10.32
N PRO A 141 24.84 1.10 9.72
CA PRO A 141 25.19 1.16 8.31
C PRO A 141 26.38 0.21 8.04
N PRO A 142 26.43 -0.45 6.88
CA PRO A 142 27.58 -1.28 6.53
C PRO A 142 28.85 -0.44 6.57
N GLU A 143 29.94 -1.04 7.08
CA GLU A 143 31.25 -0.43 7.12
C GLU A 143 31.72 -0.07 5.69
N PRO A 144 32.47 1.03 5.50
CA PRO A 144 32.86 1.53 4.17
C PRO A 144 33.64 0.55 3.28
N ASP A 145 34.16 -0.55 3.83
CA ASP A 145 35.06 -1.49 3.14
C ASP A 145 34.35 -2.69 2.48
N GLU A 146 33.02 -2.69 2.36
CA GLU A 146 32.26 -3.74 1.65
C GLU A 146 31.69 -3.33 0.27
N LEU A 147 32.33 -2.37 -0.43
CA LEU A 147 32.04 -2.02 -1.83
C LEU A 147 33.21 -2.32 -2.78
#